data_AF-A0A919G1S3-F1
#
_entry.id   AF-A0A919G1S3-F1
#
_cell.length_a   1.000
_cell.length_b   1.000
_cell.length_c   1.000
_cell.angle_alpha   90.00
_cell.angle_beta   90.00
_cell.angle_gamma   90.00
#
_symmetry.space_group_name_H-M   'P 1'
#
loop_
_entity.id
_entity.type
_entity.pdbx_description
1 polymer ?
#
loop_
_entity_poly.entity_id
_entity_poly.type
_entity_poly.pdbx_seq_one_letter_code
_entity_poly.pdbx_strand_id
1 'polypeptide(L)'
;MTALLRPPAASPARPGTGYLNLKGRCRAAGWYPEPVGGLRSRQDERMNGNEADLRALLRELDDPQWLERPQHYDRGGIAARFGDLVARLEGEFSAPCTAEQDTQDSSEFGRVTVPGDATVCGTRIVVCVSKFGSLALVCADNPGAFLGTDEARAEGELDDADLAKVDGVLAELGYAVVPEELLESDYDGPGRLPSHVQWPTWWHRFFGIF
;
A
#
# COMPACT_ATOMS: atom_id res chain seq x y z
N MET A 1 -41.93 47.94 -1.23
CA MET A 1 -42.65 46.66 -1.42
C MET A 1 -41.70 45.55 -1.06
N THR A 2 -42.00 44.89 0.05
CA THR A 2 -41.18 43.93 0.78
C THR A 2 -41.60 42.53 0.40
N ALA A 3 -40.65 41.64 0.13
CA ALA A 3 -40.85 40.20 0.28
C ALA A 3 -39.50 39.56 0.62
N LEU A 4 -39.24 39.46 1.93
CA LEU A 4 -38.16 38.69 2.52
C LEU A 4 -38.56 37.22 2.53
N LEU A 5 -37.81 36.39 1.81
CA LEU A 5 -37.88 34.93 1.90
C LEU A 5 -37.14 34.47 3.16
N ARG A 6 -37.82 33.57 3.88
CA ARG A 6 -37.48 33.04 5.20
C ARG A 6 -36.59 31.80 5.06
N PRO A 7 -35.43 31.71 5.74
CA PRO A 7 -34.68 30.46 5.84
C PRO A 7 -35.27 29.53 6.92
N PRO A 8 -35.08 28.19 6.79
CA PRO A 8 -35.60 27.21 7.73
C PRO A 8 -34.82 27.19 9.06
N ALA A 9 -35.53 26.87 10.14
CA ALA A 9 -35.03 26.84 11.50
C ALA A 9 -34.13 25.62 11.75
N ALA A 10 -32.91 25.87 12.22
CA ALA A 10 -32.08 24.89 12.90
C ALA A 10 -32.56 24.77 14.35
N SER A 11 -32.86 23.54 14.79
CA SER A 11 -33.16 23.21 16.18
C SER A 11 -31.94 22.56 16.86
N PRO A 12 -31.82 22.65 18.19
CA PRO A 12 -30.53 22.79 18.87
C PRO A 12 -29.89 21.48 19.32
N ALA A 13 -28.56 21.53 19.42
CA ALA A 13 -27.69 20.59 20.11
C ALA A 13 -28.13 20.38 21.57
N ARG A 14 -28.00 19.14 22.06
CA ARG A 14 -28.07 18.80 23.49
C ARG A 14 -26.71 18.32 24.01
N PRO A 15 -26.37 18.61 25.28
CA PRO A 15 -25.04 18.40 25.83
C PRO A 15 -24.91 17.11 26.65
N GLY A 16 -23.68 16.59 26.68
CA GLY A 16 -22.99 16.11 27.89
C GLY A 16 -23.49 14.83 28.56
N THR A 17 -22.63 13.80 28.60
CA THR A 17 -22.44 13.02 29.82
C THR A 17 -21.02 12.44 29.84
N GLY A 18 -20.15 13.07 30.64
CA GLY A 18 -18.95 12.40 31.14
C GLY A 18 -19.32 11.54 32.34
N TYR A 19 -18.65 10.40 32.51
CA TYR A 19 -18.56 9.75 33.81
C TYR A 19 -17.14 9.24 34.05
N LEU A 20 -16.62 9.68 35.20
CA LEU A 20 -15.36 9.31 35.80
C LEU A 20 -15.34 7.83 36.21
N ASN A 21 -14.19 7.22 35.94
CA ASN A 21 -13.42 6.28 36.77
C ASN A 21 -14.04 5.84 38.11
N LEU A 22 -14.22 4.53 38.28
CA LEU A 22 -14.21 3.85 39.58
C LEU A 22 -13.46 2.52 39.48
N LYS A 23 -12.27 2.48 40.09
CA LYS A 23 -11.54 1.25 40.43
C LYS A 23 -12.34 0.46 41.48
N GLY A 24 -12.55 -0.82 41.22
CA GLY A 24 -13.05 -1.78 42.21
C GLY A 24 -12.60 -3.19 41.86
N ARG A 25 -11.62 -3.71 42.60
CA ARG A 25 -11.17 -5.11 42.51
C ARG A 25 -12.21 -6.01 43.16
N CYS A 26 -12.58 -7.10 42.49
CA CYS A 26 -13.00 -8.35 43.11
C CYS A 26 -12.40 -9.51 42.31
N ARG A 27 -11.51 -10.29 42.95
CA ARG A 27 -11.07 -11.61 42.47
C ARG A 27 -12.13 -12.63 42.86
N ALA A 28 -12.56 -13.49 41.94
CA ALA A 28 -12.83 -14.90 42.20
C ALA A 28 -13.05 -15.70 40.90
N ALA A 29 -12.41 -16.87 40.87
CA ALA A 29 -12.78 -18.08 40.12
C ALA A 29 -12.76 -18.04 38.57
N GLY A 30 -11.55 -18.26 38.05
CA GLY A 30 -11.21 -19.27 37.05
C GLY A 30 -12.25 -19.70 36.03
N TRP A 31 -12.11 -19.19 34.81
CA TRP A 31 -12.24 -19.90 33.53
C TRP A 31 -11.42 -19.08 32.52
N TYR A 32 -10.14 -19.40 32.35
CA TYR A 32 -9.39 -18.95 31.17
C TYR A 32 -9.52 -20.07 30.14
N PRO A 33 -10.13 -19.83 28.96
CA PRO A 33 -9.81 -20.67 27.83
C PRO A 33 -8.30 -20.49 27.54
N GLU A 34 -7.56 -21.60 27.54
CA GLU A 34 -6.20 -21.66 26.99
C GLU A 34 -6.17 -20.91 25.65
N PRO A 35 -5.21 -20.00 25.42
CA PRO A 35 -5.06 -19.41 24.10
C PRO A 35 -4.68 -20.53 23.14
N VAL A 36 -5.43 -20.66 22.05
CA VAL A 36 -5.06 -21.51 20.92
C VAL A 36 -3.86 -20.86 20.21
N GLY A 37 -2.72 -20.85 20.89
CA GLY A 37 -1.44 -20.32 20.44
C GLY A 37 -0.75 -21.34 19.56
N GLY A 38 -0.99 -21.27 18.26
CA GLY A 38 -0.31 -22.15 17.31
C GLY A 38 -0.41 -21.70 15.85
N LEU A 39 -1.49 -21.00 15.47
CA LEU A 39 -1.64 -20.50 14.10
C LEU A 39 -1.03 -19.11 13.89
N ARG A 40 -1.26 -18.16 14.82
CA ARG A 40 -0.69 -16.81 14.75
C ARG A 40 0.83 -16.79 14.76
N SER A 41 1.47 -17.54 15.67
CA SER A 41 2.93 -17.56 15.78
C SER A 41 3.64 -18.06 14.51
N ARG A 42 3.04 -19.04 13.81
CA ARG A 42 3.62 -19.57 12.56
C ARG A 42 3.34 -18.67 11.36
N GLN A 43 2.24 -17.93 11.37
CA GLN A 43 1.96 -16.89 10.37
C GLN A 43 2.87 -15.68 10.57
N ASP A 44 3.05 -15.20 11.80
CA ASP A 44 3.98 -14.11 12.14
C ASP A 44 5.43 -14.46 11.77
N GLU A 45 5.88 -15.69 12.02
CA GLU A 45 7.22 -16.16 11.62
C GLU A 45 7.41 -16.23 10.09
N ARG A 46 6.38 -16.62 9.33
CA ARG A 46 6.43 -16.65 7.86
C ARG A 46 6.37 -15.26 7.26
N MET A 47 5.56 -14.36 7.83
CA MET A 47 5.49 -12.96 7.41
C MET A 47 6.80 -12.24 7.71
N ASN A 48 7.41 -12.46 8.88
CA ASN A 48 8.73 -11.92 9.21
C ASN A 48 9.84 -12.49 8.32
N GLY A 49 9.76 -13.77 7.93
CA GLY A 49 10.70 -14.36 6.97
C GLY A 49 10.59 -13.69 5.59
N ASN A 50 9.37 -13.50 5.10
CA ASN A 50 9.11 -12.82 3.84
C ASN A 50 9.54 -11.34 3.88
N GLU A 51 9.27 -10.61 4.96
CA GLU A 51 9.73 -9.23 5.13
C GLU A 51 11.27 -9.15 5.16
N ALA A 52 11.94 -10.08 5.85
CA ALA A 52 13.40 -10.12 5.90
C ALA A 52 14.00 -10.38 4.50
N ASP A 53 13.40 -11.29 3.73
CA ASP A 53 13.81 -11.59 2.36
C ASP A 53 13.59 -10.38 1.43
N LEU A 54 12.43 -9.71 1.54
CA LEU A 54 12.15 -8.48 0.80
C LEU A 54 13.12 -7.36 1.17
N ARG A 55 13.42 -7.18 2.46
CA ARG A 55 14.41 -6.19 2.91
C ARG A 55 15.82 -6.52 2.39
N ALA A 56 16.18 -7.79 2.30
CA ALA A 56 17.43 -8.21 1.68
C ALA A 56 17.45 -7.88 0.18
N LEU A 57 16.36 -8.14 -0.54
CA LEU A 57 16.18 -7.77 -1.94
C LEU A 57 16.31 -6.25 -2.15
N LEU A 58 15.64 -5.43 -1.32
CA LEU A 58 15.76 -3.98 -1.38
C LEU A 58 17.21 -3.53 -1.23
N ARG A 59 17.97 -4.11 -0.29
CA ARG A 59 19.39 -3.80 -0.11
C ARG A 59 20.26 -4.28 -1.27
N GLU A 60 19.94 -5.42 -1.89
CA GLU A 60 20.65 -5.91 -3.07
C GLU A 60 20.48 -4.97 -4.27
N LEU A 61 19.27 -4.42 -4.44
CA LEU A 61 18.94 -3.48 -5.53
C LEU A 61 19.44 -2.05 -5.27
N ASP A 62 19.83 -1.73 -4.03
CA ASP A 62 20.24 -0.38 -3.63
C ASP A 62 21.70 -0.08 -4.01
N ASP A 63 21.89 0.26 -5.28
CA ASP A 63 23.16 0.77 -5.78
C ASP A 63 23.29 2.28 -5.49
N PRO A 64 24.27 2.73 -4.69
CA PRO A 64 24.44 4.14 -4.35
C PRO A 64 24.92 5.01 -5.52
N GLN A 65 25.42 4.42 -6.60
CA GLN A 65 25.83 5.15 -7.81
C GLN A 65 24.64 5.42 -8.76
N TRP A 66 23.54 4.69 -8.59
CA TRP A 66 22.43 4.62 -9.54
C TRP A 66 21.09 4.78 -8.82
N LEU A 67 20.77 6.02 -8.45
CA LEU A 67 19.63 6.34 -7.59
C LEU A 67 18.26 6.31 -8.29
N GLU A 68 18.18 6.79 -9.55
CA GLU A 68 16.90 6.87 -10.28
C GLU A 68 16.57 5.60 -11.08
N ARG A 69 17.60 4.86 -11.53
CA ARG A 69 17.44 3.65 -12.32
C ARG A 69 18.70 2.78 -12.26
N PRO A 70 18.59 1.44 -12.43
CA PRO A 70 19.75 0.54 -12.47
C PRO A 70 20.77 0.89 -13.56
N GLN A 71 22.04 0.49 -13.37
CA GLN A 71 23.12 0.70 -14.34
C GLN A 71 22.79 0.16 -15.75
N HIS A 72 22.15 -1.01 -15.82
CA HIS A 72 21.78 -1.68 -17.06
C HIS A 72 20.26 -1.59 -17.30
N TYR A 73 19.71 -0.38 -17.16
CA TYR A 73 18.27 -0.13 -17.33
C TYR A 73 17.80 -0.44 -18.76
N ASP A 74 17.08 -1.55 -18.90
CA ASP A 74 16.36 -1.92 -20.13
C ASP A 74 14.95 -1.31 -20.12
N ARG A 75 14.85 -0.11 -20.70
CA ARG A 75 13.58 0.60 -20.84
C ARG A 75 12.56 -0.19 -21.68
N GLY A 76 13.01 -0.91 -22.70
CA GLY A 76 12.12 -1.68 -23.57
C GLY A 76 11.51 -2.87 -22.84
N GLY A 77 12.35 -3.63 -22.13
CA GLY A 77 11.92 -4.79 -21.35
C GLY A 77 10.99 -4.44 -20.19
N ILE A 78 11.20 -3.33 -19.48
CA ILE A 78 10.27 -2.90 -18.43
C ILE A 78 8.94 -2.40 -19.00
N ALA A 79 8.95 -1.66 -20.12
CA ALA A 79 7.72 -1.21 -20.78
C ALA A 79 6.88 -2.38 -21.31
N ALA A 80 7.52 -3.41 -21.87
CA ALA A 80 6.83 -4.62 -22.31
C ALA A 80 6.14 -5.33 -21.14
N ARG A 81 6.87 -5.57 -20.03
CA ARG A 81 6.31 -6.21 -18.82
C ARG A 81 5.19 -5.39 -18.19
N PHE A 82 5.31 -4.07 -18.17
CA PHE A 82 4.24 -3.19 -17.68
C PHE A 82 3.00 -3.26 -18.58
N GLY A 83 3.17 -3.33 -19.90
CA GLY A 83 2.06 -3.56 -20.83
C GLY A 83 1.35 -4.89 -20.58
N ASP A 84 2.12 -5.97 -20.33
CA ASP A 84 1.57 -7.28 -19.98
C ASP A 84 0.80 -7.23 -18.65
N LEU A 85 1.31 -6.50 -17.65
CA LEU A 85 0.63 -6.25 -16.37
C LEU A 85 -0.73 -5.57 -16.58
N VAL A 86 -0.76 -4.47 -17.33
CA VAL A 86 -2.01 -3.75 -17.63
C VAL A 86 -3.00 -4.69 -18.31
N ALA A 87 -2.60 -5.36 -19.38
CA ALA A 87 -3.50 -6.25 -20.13
C ALA A 87 -4.05 -7.40 -19.28
N ARG A 88 -3.22 -7.96 -18.37
CA ARG A 88 -3.64 -9.05 -17.50
C ARG A 88 -4.62 -8.58 -16.43
N LEU A 89 -4.38 -7.42 -15.81
CA LEU A 89 -5.30 -6.81 -14.84
C LEU A 89 -6.65 -6.46 -15.50
N GLU A 90 -6.64 -5.88 -16.70
CA GLU A 90 -7.87 -5.61 -17.44
C GLU A 90 -8.68 -6.89 -17.71
N GLY A 91 -7.99 -8.01 -17.97
CA GLY A 91 -8.62 -9.32 -18.11
C GLY A 91 -9.25 -9.85 -16.81
N GLU A 92 -8.52 -9.80 -15.69
CA GLU A 92 -9.00 -10.31 -14.40
C GLU A 92 -10.17 -9.49 -13.83
N PHE A 93 -10.16 -8.17 -14.04
CA PHE A 93 -11.22 -7.26 -13.58
C PHE A 93 -12.30 -7.02 -14.64
N SER A 94 -12.10 -7.50 -15.88
CA SER A 94 -13.01 -7.27 -17.01
C SER A 94 -13.37 -5.79 -17.21
N ALA A 95 -12.40 -4.91 -16.96
CA ALA A 95 -12.57 -3.46 -16.98
C ALA A 95 -11.28 -2.78 -17.49
N PRO A 96 -11.39 -1.67 -18.23
CA PRO A 96 -10.22 -0.92 -18.67
C PRO A 96 -9.49 -0.29 -17.47
N CYS A 97 -8.17 -0.38 -17.46
CA CYS A 97 -7.34 0.20 -16.41
C CYS A 97 -6.70 1.50 -16.88
N THR A 98 -6.54 2.47 -15.99
CA THR A 98 -5.78 3.68 -16.29
C THR A 98 -4.30 3.42 -16.02
N ALA A 99 -3.43 3.63 -17.01
CA ALA A 99 -2.00 3.42 -16.86
C ALA A 99 -1.22 4.72 -17.14
N GLU A 100 -0.34 5.09 -16.21
CA GLU A 100 0.60 6.21 -16.31
C GLU A 100 2.02 5.65 -16.25
N GLN A 101 2.93 6.15 -17.09
CA GLN A 101 4.27 5.58 -17.21
C GLN A 101 5.33 6.63 -17.58
N ASP A 102 6.59 6.25 -17.34
CA ASP A 102 7.82 6.96 -17.67
C ASP A 102 7.89 8.37 -17.07
N THR A 103 7.52 8.50 -15.80
CA THR A 103 7.72 9.73 -15.04
C THR A 103 9.21 10.08 -15.02
N GLN A 104 9.53 11.30 -15.46
CA GLN A 104 10.88 11.84 -15.44
C GLN A 104 11.33 12.05 -13.99
N ASP A 105 12.64 11.93 -13.77
CA ASP A 105 13.27 12.19 -12.47
C ASP A 105 12.63 11.37 -11.33
N SER A 106 12.15 10.16 -11.62
CA SER A 106 11.54 9.27 -10.64
C SER A 106 12.12 7.87 -10.72
N SER A 107 12.21 7.19 -9.57
CA SER A 107 12.47 5.75 -9.52
C SER A 107 11.22 4.91 -9.84
N GLU A 108 10.02 5.51 -9.82
CA GLU A 108 8.80 4.87 -10.30
C GLU A 108 8.84 4.79 -11.84
N PHE A 109 8.62 3.59 -12.38
CA PHE A 109 8.42 3.40 -13.81
C PHE A 109 7.03 3.83 -14.24
N GLY A 110 6.01 3.42 -13.49
CA GLY A 110 4.63 3.73 -13.80
C GLY A 110 3.68 3.14 -12.79
N ARG A 111 2.39 3.47 -12.97
CA ARG A 111 1.30 2.99 -12.14
C ARG A 111 0.11 2.59 -13.00
N VAL A 112 -0.57 1.54 -12.58
CA VAL A 112 -1.84 1.10 -13.16
C VAL A 112 -2.93 1.16 -12.11
N THR A 113 -4.09 1.68 -12.50
CA THR A 113 -5.26 1.85 -11.64
C THR A 113 -6.39 0.98 -12.17
N VAL A 114 -6.78 0.00 -11.35
CA VAL A 114 -8.05 -0.72 -11.52
C VAL A 114 -9.16 0.18 -10.98
N PRO A 115 -10.19 0.49 -11.78
CA PRO A 115 -11.22 1.43 -11.36
C PRO A 115 -12.10 0.82 -10.26
N GLY A 116 -12.55 1.64 -9.32
CA GLY A 116 -13.32 1.16 -8.15
C GLY A 116 -14.69 0.58 -8.51
N ASP A 117 -15.27 0.90 -9.66
CA ASP A 117 -16.51 0.28 -10.13
C ASP A 117 -16.34 -1.19 -10.54
N ALA A 118 -15.09 -1.63 -10.78
CA ALA A 118 -14.73 -3.02 -11.05
C ALA A 118 -14.33 -3.81 -9.80
N THR A 119 -14.17 -3.14 -8.65
CA THR A 119 -13.81 -3.78 -7.37
C THR A 119 -15.02 -4.02 -6.49
N VAL A 120 -14.92 -4.98 -5.58
CA VAL A 120 -16.00 -5.35 -4.64
C VAL A 120 -16.32 -4.21 -3.67
N CYS A 121 -15.29 -3.53 -3.18
CA CYS A 121 -15.45 -2.48 -2.17
C CYS A 121 -15.81 -1.10 -2.77
N GLY A 122 -15.77 -0.93 -4.09
CA GLY A 122 -15.97 0.38 -4.72
C GLY A 122 -14.72 1.27 -4.71
N THR A 123 -13.64 0.81 -4.08
CA THR A 123 -12.37 1.51 -3.94
C THR A 123 -11.40 1.03 -5.00
N ARG A 124 -10.77 1.98 -5.70
CA ARG A 124 -9.82 1.68 -6.78
C ARG A 124 -8.60 0.95 -6.21
N ILE A 125 -7.94 0.12 -7.02
CA ILE A 125 -6.66 -0.49 -6.65
C ILE A 125 -5.56 0.11 -7.52
N VAL A 126 -4.50 0.60 -6.91
CA VAL A 126 -3.34 1.17 -7.62
C VAL A 126 -2.16 0.23 -7.45
N VAL A 127 -1.51 -0.12 -8.57
CA VAL A 127 -0.26 -0.88 -8.58
C VAL A 127 0.85 0.02 -9.11
N CYS A 128 1.82 0.32 -8.26
CA CYS A 128 3.02 1.08 -8.61
C CYS A 128 4.16 0.13 -8.98
N VAL A 129 4.88 0.41 -10.06
CA VAL A 129 6.01 -0.39 -10.54
C VAL A 129 7.29 0.44 -10.50
N SER A 130 8.35 -0.11 -9.91
CA SER A 130 9.66 0.55 -9.84
C SER A 130 10.47 0.32 -11.12
N LYS A 131 11.36 1.27 -11.44
CA LYS A 131 12.45 1.09 -12.43
C LYS A 131 13.49 0.07 -11.96
N PHE A 132 13.50 -0.27 -10.67
CA PHE A 132 14.43 -1.21 -10.06
C PHE A 132 13.85 -2.62 -10.08
N GLY A 133 14.31 -3.42 -11.05
CA GLY A 133 13.99 -4.84 -11.12
C GLY A 133 12.51 -5.10 -11.37
N SER A 134 11.96 -6.06 -10.63
CA SER A 134 10.55 -6.44 -10.69
C SER A 134 9.80 -6.00 -9.42
N LEU A 135 10.17 -4.87 -8.80
CA LEU A 135 9.47 -4.41 -7.60
C LEU A 135 8.11 -3.79 -7.96
N ALA A 136 7.10 -4.17 -7.20
CA ALA A 136 5.76 -3.58 -7.27
C ALA A 136 5.21 -3.27 -5.86
N LEU A 137 4.35 -2.27 -5.77
CA LEU A 137 3.53 -1.98 -4.60
C LEU A 137 2.05 -2.04 -5.02
N VAL A 138 1.20 -2.59 -4.16
CA VAL A 138 -0.26 -2.57 -4.32
C VAL A 138 -0.86 -1.72 -3.21
N CYS A 139 -1.72 -0.76 -3.57
CA CYS A 139 -2.42 0.13 -2.65
C CYS A 139 -3.94 0.08 -2.91
N ALA A 140 -4.73 0.23 -1.85
CA ALA A 140 -6.11 0.65 -1.97
C ALA A 140 -6.13 2.18 -2.15
N ASP A 141 -6.72 2.67 -3.23
CA ASP A 141 -6.53 4.05 -3.73
C ASP A 141 -5.03 4.38 -3.93
N ASN A 142 -4.64 5.65 -3.79
CA ASN A 142 -3.26 6.08 -4.04
C ASN A 142 -2.33 5.69 -2.88
N PRO A 143 -1.03 5.53 -3.14
CA PRO A 143 -0.02 5.38 -2.09
C PRO A 143 -0.19 6.45 -0.99
N GLY A 144 -0.13 6.02 0.27
CA GLY A 144 -0.33 6.82 1.46
C GLY A 144 -1.80 7.07 1.83
N ALA A 145 -2.78 6.55 1.09
CA ALA A 145 -4.19 6.62 1.47
C ALA A 145 -4.49 5.74 2.70
N PHE A 146 -3.79 4.62 2.81
CA PHE A 146 -3.78 3.70 3.94
C PHE A 146 -2.32 3.42 4.33
N LEU A 147 -2.10 2.89 5.52
CA LEU A 147 -0.79 2.43 5.99
C LEU A 147 -0.32 1.16 5.27
N GLY A 148 -1.21 0.51 4.54
CA GLY A 148 -0.95 -0.61 3.64
C GLY A 148 -2.19 -1.47 3.40
N THR A 149 -2.01 -2.60 2.72
CA THR A 149 -3.13 -3.49 2.32
C THR A 149 -3.82 -4.13 3.53
N ASP A 150 -3.12 -4.32 4.65
CA ASP A 150 -3.70 -4.92 5.86
C ASP A 150 -4.71 -3.98 6.53
N GLU A 151 -4.37 -2.69 6.63
CA GLU A 151 -5.29 -1.68 7.16
C GLU A 151 -6.48 -1.49 6.24
N ALA A 152 -6.26 -1.35 4.93
CA ALA A 152 -7.34 -1.18 3.96
C ALA A 152 -8.36 -2.33 4.01
N ARG A 153 -7.89 -3.57 4.20
CA ARG A 153 -8.78 -4.73 4.41
C ARG A 153 -9.54 -4.66 5.72
N ALA A 154 -8.88 -4.25 6.80
CA ALA A 154 -9.51 -4.10 8.11
C ALA A 154 -10.61 -3.01 8.11
N GLU A 155 -10.43 -1.96 7.30
CA GLU A 155 -11.41 -0.88 7.12
C GLU A 155 -12.51 -1.21 6.11
N GLY A 156 -12.41 -2.33 5.38
CA GLY A 156 -13.37 -2.74 4.36
C GLY A 156 -13.22 -2.03 3.02
N GLU A 157 -12.07 -1.39 2.80
CA GLU A 157 -11.72 -0.63 1.60
C GLU A 157 -10.97 -1.49 0.57
N LEU A 158 -10.55 -2.70 0.96
CA LEU A 158 -9.93 -3.67 0.08
C LEU A 158 -10.50 -5.08 0.33
N ASP A 159 -10.92 -5.75 -0.74
CA ASP A 159 -11.43 -7.12 -0.69
C ASP A 159 -10.30 -8.14 -0.89
N ASP A 160 -10.33 -9.24 -0.14
CA ASP A 160 -9.31 -10.30 -0.21
C ASP A 160 -9.23 -10.98 -1.59
N ALA A 161 -10.36 -11.14 -2.29
CA ALA A 161 -10.37 -11.78 -3.60
C ALA A 161 -9.84 -10.84 -4.68
N ASP A 162 -10.13 -9.54 -4.59
CA ASP A 162 -9.56 -8.55 -5.50
C ASP A 162 -8.05 -8.40 -5.30
N LEU A 163 -7.57 -8.36 -4.04
CA LEU A 163 -6.14 -8.37 -3.74
C LEU A 163 -5.47 -9.65 -4.28
N ALA A 164 -6.07 -10.82 -4.07
CA ALA A 164 -5.53 -12.08 -4.55
C ALA A 164 -5.42 -12.16 -6.09
N LYS A 165 -6.34 -11.53 -6.85
CA LYS A 165 -6.22 -11.42 -8.31
C LYS A 165 -4.97 -10.62 -8.68
N VAL A 166 -4.79 -9.45 -8.06
CA VAL A 166 -3.64 -8.56 -8.34
C VAL A 166 -2.33 -9.26 -7.99
N ASP A 167 -2.23 -9.85 -6.80
CA ASP A 167 -1.05 -10.60 -6.36
C ASP A 167 -0.75 -11.80 -7.27
N GLY A 168 -1.80 -12.50 -7.73
CA GLY A 168 -1.67 -13.60 -8.69
C GLY A 168 -1.05 -13.14 -10.00
N VAL A 169 -1.54 -12.04 -10.57
CA VAL A 169 -0.99 -11.45 -11.81
C VAL A 169 0.46 -11.01 -11.61
N LEU A 170 0.76 -10.34 -10.49
CA LEU A 170 2.12 -9.88 -10.18
C LEU A 170 3.08 -11.07 -10.03
N ALA A 171 2.69 -12.12 -9.33
CA ALA A 171 3.48 -13.33 -9.17
C ALA A 171 3.71 -14.06 -10.51
N GLU A 172 2.68 -14.17 -11.37
CA GLU A 172 2.79 -14.78 -12.71
C GLU A 172 3.82 -14.05 -13.59
N LEU A 173 3.86 -12.72 -13.49
CA LEU A 173 4.77 -11.86 -14.25
C LEU A 173 6.15 -11.71 -13.57
N GLY A 174 6.35 -12.33 -12.40
CA GLY A 174 7.60 -12.32 -11.66
C GLY A 174 7.91 -11.02 -10.93
N TYR A 175 6.88 -10.25 -10.56
CA TYR A 175 7.01 -9.10 -9.68
C TYR A 175 7.13 -9.54 -8.21
N ALA A 176 8.01 -8.86 -7.48
CA ALA A 176 8.10 -8.92 -6.03
C ALA A 176 7.25 -7.79 -5.45
N VAL A 177 6.15 -8.15 -4.80
CA VAL A 177 5.27 -7.21 -4.12
C VAL A 177 5.89 -6.82 -2.79
N VAL A 178 6.18 -5.54 -2.61
CA VAL A 178 6.74 -4.98 -1.39
C VAL A 178 5.60 -4.30 -0.61
N PRO A 179 5.38 -4.65 0.67
CA PRO A 179 4.39 -3.98 1.51
C PRO A 179 4.69 -2.49 1.66
N GLU A 180 3.63 -1.68 1.76
CA GLU A 180 3.73 -0.24 1.94
C GLU A 180 4.44 0.10 3.25
N GLU A 181 4.15 -0.64 4.32
CA GLU A 181 4.74 -0.48 5.64
C GLU A 181 6.27 -0.64 5.60
N LEU A 182 6.77 -1.54 4.76
CA LEU A 182 8.19 -1.76 4.56
C LEU A 182 8.81 -0.60 3.76
N LEU A 183 8.13 -0.10 2.74
CA LEU A 183 8.58 1.04 1.93
C LEU A 183 8.59 2.34 2.74
N GLU A 184 7.64 2.52 3.66
CA GLU A 184 7.58 3.67 4.56
C GLU A 184 8.54 3.58 5.75
N SER A 185 9.22 2.44 5.94
CA SER A 185 10.27 2.33 6.95
C SER A 185 11.50 3.18 6.62
N ASP A 186 12.18 3.67 7.66
CA ASP A 186 13.39 4.49 7.54
C ASP A 186 14.39 3.86 6.58
N TYR A 187 14.90 4.69 5.67
CA TYR A 187 15.95 4.30 4.76
C TYR A 187 17.28 4.18 5.50
N ASP A 188 17.80 2.96 5.56
CA ASP A 188 19.07 2.62 6.20
C ASP A 188 20.14 2.15 5.19
N GLY A 189 19.92 2.41 3.89
CA GLY A 189 20.82 2.03 2.80
C GLY A 189 22.02 2.98 2.59
N PRO A 190 22.98 2.59 1.73
CA PRO A 190 24.22 3.35 1.49
C PRO A 190 24.06 4.60 0.61
N GLY A 191 22.93 4.78 -0.07
CA GLY A 191 22.66 5.88 -0.99
C GLY A 191 22.48 7.22 -0.28
N ARG A 192 22.95 8.30 -0.91
CA ARG A 192 22.61 9.66 -0.48
C ARG A 192 21.43 10.16 -1.29
N LEU A 193 20.24 10.06 -0.71
CA LEU A 193 19.02 10.60 -1.30
C LEU A 193 19.02 12.14 -1.25
N PRO A 194 18.21 12.82 -2.09
CA PRO A 194 18.17 14.27 -2.19
C PRO A 194 17.95 14.95 -0.83
N SER A 195 18.67 16.06 -0.59
CA SER A 195 18.68 16.76 0.70
C SER A 195 17.35 17.38 1.11
N HIS A 196 16.39 17.48 0.19
CA HIS A 196 15.04 17.96 0.49
C HIS A 196 14.20 16.92 1.24
N VAL A 197 14.63 15.64 1.24
CA VAL A 197 14.02 14.56 2.01
C VAL A 197 14.69 14.49 3.39
N GLN A 198 14.02 15.01 4.41
CA GLN A 198 14.57 15.08 5.77
C GLN A 198 14.61 13.71 6.48
N TRP A 199 13.66 12.84 6.14
CA TRP A 199 13.49 11.49 6.70
C TRP A 199 13.28 10.53 5.53
N PRO A 200 14.37 10.13 4.85
CA PRO A 200 14.23 9.25 3.72
C PRO A 200 13.70 7.89 4.15
N THR A 201 12.81 7.34 3.34
CA THR A 201 12.25 5.98 3.47
C THR A 201 12.62 5.17 2.23
N TRP A 202 12.43 3.86 2.28
CA TRP A 202 12.66 2.99 1.12
C TRP A 202 11.78 3.35 -0.09
N TRP A 203 10.60 3.94 0.14
CA TRP A 203 9.76 4.55 -0.89
C TRP A 203 10.53 5.60 -1.70
N HIS A 204 11.20 6.54 -1.02
CA HIS A 204 11.97 7.60 -1.69
C HIS A 204 13.07 7.03 -2.60
N ARG A 205 13.66 5.88 -2.22
CA ARG A 205 14.70 5.22 -3.01
C ARG A 205 14.16 4.54 -4.27
N PHE A 206 13.03 3.84 -4.16
CA PHE A 206 12.56 2.93 -5.21
C PHE A 206 11.33 3.41 -5.98
N PHE A 207 10.60 4.40 -5.48
CA PHE A 207 9.40 4.96 -6.09
C PHE A 207 9.38 6.51 -6.03
N GLY A 208 10.34 7.12 -5.33
CA GLY A 208 10.42 8.57 -5.15
C GLY A 208 10.76 9.37 -6.42
N ILE A 209 10.68 10.69 -6.26
CA ILE A 209 11.07 11.69 -7.26
C ILE A 209 12.38 12.35 -6.79
N PHE A 210 13.24 12.73 -7.73
CA PHE A 210 14.60 13.25 -7.53
C PHE A 210 14.77 14.68 -8.03
#